data_AF-A0A4E0R3H4-F1
#
_entry.id   AF-A0A4E0R3H4-F1
#
_cell.length_a   1.000
_cell.length_b   1.000
_cell.length_c   1.000
_cell.angle_alpha   90.00
_cell.angle_beta   90.00
_cell.angle_gamma   90.00
#
_symmetry.space_group_name_H-M   'P 1'
#
loop_
_entity.id
_entity.type
_entity.pdbx_description
1 polymer ?
#
loop_
_entity_poly.entity_id
_entity_poly.type
_entity_poly.pdbx_seq_one_letter_code
_entity_poly.pdbx_strand_id
1 'polypeptide(L)'
;MVYNMAPAYAAAKYDLVWISPGGILTSTTTLLDLSRKLEPPDVGMVHQTPFYAYQSGFLGSLEKVRFGCSISRNQIALNQLGIVYSIGMSHVFNKSLIDEVGGLAY
;
A
#
# COMPACT_ATOMS: atom_id res chain seq x y z
N MET A 1 -5.07 11.58 -8.17
CA MET A 1 -4.50 10.21 -8.33
C MET A 1 -5.57 9.13 -8.17
N VAL A 2 -6.47 9.25 -7.17
CA VAL A 2 -7.61 8.33 -6.94
C VAL A 2 -8.51 8.13 -8.17
N TYR A 3 -8.83 9.20 -8.91
CA TYR A 3 -9.71 9.12 -10.09
C TYR A 3 -9.24 8.17 -11.19
N ASN A 4 -7.93 7.97 -11.36
CA ASN A 4 -7.40 7.04 -12.36
C ASN A 4 -7.58 5.58 -11.93
N MET A 5 -7.70 5.34 -10.62
CA MET A 5 -7.83 3.99 -10.05
C MET A 5 -9.30 3.62 -9.84
N ALA A 6 -10.20 4.59 -9.69
CA ALA A 6 -11.61 4.35 -9.43
C ALA A 6 -12.31 3.42 -10.44
N PRO A 7 -12.10 3.54 -11.77
CA PRO A 7 -12.71 2.62 -12.73
C PRO A 7 -12.20 1.18 -12.56
N ALA A 8 -10.89 1.02 -12.32
CA ALA A 8 -10.28 -0.29 -12.11
C ALA A 8 -10.73 -0.93 -10.78
N TYR A 9 -10.86 -0.12 -9.73
CA TYR A 9 -11.39 -0.54 -8.43
C TYR A 9 -12.86 -1.00 -8.55
N ALA A 10 -13.70 -0.22 -9.24
CA ALA A 10 -15.10 -0.58 -9.48
C ALA A 10 -15.23 -1.88 -10.28
N ALA A 11 -14.38 -2.07 -11.30
CA ALA A 11 -14.35 -3.27 -12.13
C ALA A 11 -13.65 -4.48 -11.47
N ALA A 12 -13.04 -4.32 -10.29
CA ALA A 12 -12.35 -5.40 -9.61
C ALA A 12 -13.33 -6.50 -9.20
N LYS A 13 -13.05 -7.74 -9.64
CA LYS A 13 -13.87 -8.93 -9.41
C LYS A 13 -13.58 -9.66 -8.10
N TYR A 14 -12.44 -9.35 -7.48
CA TYR A 14 -11.96 -10.01 -6.28
C TYR A 14 -12.02 -9.06 -5.09
N ASP A 15 -12.18 -9.65 -3.91
CA ASP A 15 -12.32 -8.89 -2.66
C ASP A 15 -11.00 -8.26 -2.22
N LEU A 16 -9.86 -8.84 -2.61
CA LEU A 16 -8.55 -8.25 -2.33
C LEU A 16 -8.08 -7.41 -3.51
N VAL A 17 -7.88 -6.12 -3.27
CA VAL A 17 -7.42 -5.16 -4.28
C VAL A 17 -6.06 -4.61 -3.88
N TRP A 18 -5.08 -4.77 -4.75
CA TRP A 18 -3.75 -4.20 -4.58
C TRP A 18 -3.58 -2.94 -5.43
N ILE A 19 -3.21 -1.84 -4.78
CA ILE A 19 -2.87 -0.59 -5.46
C ILE A 19 -1.35 -0.48 -5.55
N SER A 20 -0.83 -0.60 -6.76
CA SER A 20 0.60 -0.51 -7.07
C SER A 20 0.89 0.59 -8.10
N PRO A 21 1.79 1.55 -7.81
CA PRO A 21 2.31 2.46 -8.81
C PRO A 21 3.35 1.75 -9.71
N GLY A 22 3.53 2.25 -10.93
CA GLY A 22 4.42 1.62 -11.93
C GLY A 22 5.91 1.53 -11.57
N GLY A 23 6.35 2.19 -10.49
CA GLY A 23 7.75 2.18 -10.03
C GLY A 23 8.05 1.20 -8.89
N ILE A 24 7.12 0.32 -8.52
CA ILE A 24 7.30 -0.62 -7.40
C ILE A 24 7.64 -2.02 -7.89
N LEU A 25 8.69 -2.57 -7.29
CA LEU A 25 9.09 -3.97 -7.45
C LEU A 25 8.56 -4.79 -6.27
N THR A 26 7.88 -5.89 -6.58
CA THR A 26 7.29 -6.79 -5.58
C THR A 26 7.55 -8.24 -5.96
N SER A 27 7.89 -9.06 -4.97
CA SER A 27 8.04 -10.51 -5.16
C SER A 27 6.73 -11.25 -4.90
N THR A 28 6.56 -12.44 -5.48
CA THR A 28 5.40 -13.30 -5.21
C THR A 28 5.29 -13.64 -3.72
N THR A 29 6.42 -13.88 -3.05
CA THR A 29 6.48 -14.16 -1.61
C THR A 29 5.93 -13.00 -0.80
N THR A 30 6.32 -11.78 -1.18
CA THR A 30 5.84 -10.55 -0.54
C THR A 30 4.34 -10.38 -0.73
N LEU A 31 3.83 -10.59 -1.94
CA LEU A 31 2.41 -10.45 -2.21
C LEU A 31 1.58 -11.49 -1.43
N LEU A 32 2.07 -12.72 -1.30
CA LEU A 32 1.45 -13.77 -0.50
C LEU A 32 1.45 -13.44 1.00
N ASP A 33 2.52 -12.85 1.52
CA ASP A 33 2.57 -12.38 2.92
C ASP A 33 1.53 -11.28 3.17
N LEU A 34 1.41 -10.33 2.24
CA LEU A 34 0.40 -9.26 2.32
C LEU A 34 -1.03 -9.82 2.28
N SER A 35 -1.31 -10.78 1.40
CA SER A 35 -2.65 -11.39 1.32
C SER A 35 -3.01 -12.17 2.58
N ARG A 36 -2.04 -12.91 3.16
CA ARG A 36 -2.25 -13.66 4.40
C ARG A 36 -2.54 -12.76 5.60
N LYS A 37 -1.87 -11.60 5.67
CA LYS A 37 -2.12 -10.61 6.73
C LYS A 37 -3.49 -9.94 6.64
N LEU A 38 -4.19 -10.07 5.52
CA LEU A 38 -5.58 -9.62 5.31
C LEU A 38 -6.62 -10.72 5.60
N GLU A 39 -6.21 -11.96 5.88
CA GLU A 39 -7.14 -13.04 6.22
C GLU A 39 -7.98 -12.77 7.50
N PRO A 40 -7.44 -12.13 8.55
CA PRO A 40 -8.26 -11.77 9.70
C PRO A 40 -9.39 -10.80 9.29
N PRO A 41 -10.64 -11.05 9.72
CA PRO A 41 -11.81 -10.32 9.23
C PRO A 41 -11.85 -8.85 9.66
N ASP A 42 -11.05 -8.45 10.64
CA ASP A 42 -10.94 -7.10 11.18
C ASP A 42 -9.85 -6.25 10.50
N VAL A 43 -9.12 -6.81 9.53
CA VAL A 43 -8.04 -6.10 8.84
C VAL A 43 -8.50 -5.57 7.48
N GLY A 44 -8.75 -4.26 7.40
CA GLY A 44 -9.17 -3.59 6.16
C GLY A 44 -8.04 -3.25 5.19
N MET A 45 -6.81 -3.07 5.70
CA MET A 45 -5.67 -2.66 4.90
C MET A 45 -4.37 -3.22 5.45
N VAL A 46 -3.52 -3.72 4.56
CA VAL A 46 -2.13 -4.08 4.86
C VAL A 46 -1.20 -3.36 3.90
N HIS A 47 -0.11 -2.83 4.45
CA HIS A 47 0.97 -2.24 3.66
C HIS A 47 2.30 -2.89 3.99
N GLN A 48 3.19 -2.95 3.01
CA GLN A 48 4.58 -3.29 3.26
C GLN A 48 5.37 -2.01 3.52
N THR A 49 6.39 -2.09 4.38
CA THR A 49 7.42 -1.06 4.44
C THR A 49 8.19 -1.03 3.11
N PRO A 50 8.20 0.11 2.38
CA PRO A 50 8.84 0.20 1.09
C PRO A 50 10.35 0.09 1.23
N PHE A 51 10.96 -0.68 0.33
CA PHE A 51 12.42 -0.72 0.20
C PHE A 51 12.84 -0.01 -1.10
N TYR A 52 13.91 0.76 -1.01
CA TYR A 52 14.42 1.52 -2.15
C TYR A 52 15.40 0.67 -2.97
N ALA A 53 15.01 0.31 -4.19
CA ALA A 53 15.95 -0.23 -5.16
C ALA A 53 16.90 0.88 -5.61
N TYR A 54 18.21 0.63 -5.58
CA TYR A 54 19.21 1.66 -5.90
C TYR A 54 18.98 2.26 -7.28
N GLN A 55 18.92 3.59 -7.35
CA GLN A 55 19.01 4.36 -8.58
C GLN A 55 20.11 5.41 -8.41
N SER A 56 20.85 5.67 -9.48
CA SER A 56 21.94 6.65 -9.48
C SER A 56 21.42 8.09 -9.53
N GLY A 57 22.28 9.04 -9.15
CA GLY A 57 21.99 10.47 -9.22
C GLY A 57 21.38 11.04 -7.93
N PHE A 58 21.19 12.37 -7.96
CA PHE A 58 20.73 13.13 -6.79
C PHE A 58 19.31 12.77 -6.38
N LEU A 59 18.39 12.68 -7.35
CA LEU A 59 17.00 12.34 -7.08
C LEU A 59 16.88 10.94 -6.46
N GLY A 60 17.63 9.96 -6.97
CA GLY A 60 17.62 8.62 -6.40
C GLY A 60 18.16 8.57 -4.97
N SER A 61 19.15 9.41 -4.65
CA SER A 61 19.65 9.56 -3.28
C SER A 61 18.62 10.18 -2.35
N LEU A 62 17.86 11.18 -2.82
CA LEU A 62 16.78 11.80 -2.07
C LEU A 62 15.62 10.83 -1.80
N GLU A 63 15.22 10.07 -2.81
CA GLU A 63 14.17 9.05 -2.67
C GLU A 63 14.60 7.94 -1.71
N LYS A 64 15.86 7.50 -1.77
CA LYS A 64 16.42 6.51 -0.84
C LYS A 64 16.26 6.96 0.61
N VAL A 65 16.63 8.20 0.92
CA VAL A 65 16.48 8.77 2.27
C VAL A 65 15.00 8.90 2.64
N ARG A 66 14.15 9.33 1.70
CA ARG A 66 12.72 9.48 1.96
C ARG A 66 12.03 8.16 2.28
N PHE A 67 12.20 7.14 1.44
CA PHE A 67 11.58 5.83 1.62
C PHE A 67 12.22 5.05 2.76
N GLY A 68 13.55 4.98 2.81
CA GLY A 68 14.28 4.19 3.80
C GLY A 68 14.26 4.77 5.20
N CYS A 69 14.12 6.09 5.37
CA CYS A 69 14.12 6.73 6.68
C CYS A 69 12.75 7.30 7.04
N SER A 70 12.30 8.36 6.36
CA SER A 70 11.12 9.11 6.82
C SER A 70 9.83 8.29 6.74
N ILE A 71 9.54 7.73 5.56
CA ILE A 71 8.30 6.99 5.32
C ILE A 71 8.29 5.70 6.14
N SER A 72 9.37 4.91 6.09
CA SER A 72 9.47 3.65 6.83
C SER A 72 9.34 3.84 8.34
N ARG A 73 10.01 4.85 8.91
CA ARG A 73 9.91 5.15 10.34
C ARG A 73 8.49 5.55 10.74
N ASN A 74 7.86 6.44 9.97
CA ASN A 74 6.50 6.89 10.27
C ASN A 74 5.50 5.75 10.15
N GLN A 75 5.61 4.89 9.14
CA GLN A 75 4.78 3.70 8.98
C GLN A 75 4.85 2.78 10.19
N ILE A 76 6.06 2.43 10.63
CA ILE A 76 6.24 1.54 11.78
C ILE A 76 5.68 2.16 13.05
N ALA A 77 5.99 3.44 13.30
CA ALA A 77 5.51 4.14 14.49
C ALA A 77 3.98 4.28 14.51
N LEU A 78 3.36 4.66 13.39
CA LEU A 78 1.90 4.82 13.31
C LEU A 78 1.18 3.48 13.38
N ASN A 79 1.74 2.42 12.77
CA ASN A 79 1.20 1.07 12.90
C ASN A 79 1.24 0.58 14.35
N GLN A 80 2.31 0.88 15.11
CA GLN A 80 2.36 0.58 16.55
C GLN A 80 1.32 1.34 17.37
N LEU A 81 0.93 2.53 16.93
CA LEU A 81 -0.11 3.35 17.56
C LEU A 81 -1.53 3.00 17.09
N GLY A 82 -1.69 2.00 16.20
CA GLY A 82 -2.98 1.66 15.60
C GLY A 82 -3.53 2.74 14.65
N ILE A 83 -2.68 3.66 14.19
CA ILE A 83 -3.06 4.73 13.26
C ILE A 83 -2.80 4.27 11.83
N VAL A 84 -3.85 4.29 11.01
CA VAL A 84 -3.77 3.98 9.58
C VAL A 84 -2.95 5.05 8.87
N TYR A 85 -1.82 4.65 8.27
CA TYR A 85 -0.97 5.54 7.49
C TYR A 85 -0.91 5.05 6.04
N SER A 86 -1.65 5.73 5.16
CA SER A 86 -1.64 5.46 3.73
C SER A 86 -0.80 6.48 2.98
N ILE A 87 0.20 5.99 2.24
CA ILE A 87 1.05 6.81 1.34
C ILE A 87 0.58 6.76 -0.11
N GLY A 88 -0.58 6.15 -0.38
CA GLY A 88 -1.14 6.02 -1.74
C GLY A 88 -0.41 5.00 -2.64
N MET A 89 0.53 4.20 -2.11
CA MET A 89 1.34 3.25 -2.89
C MET A 89 1.58 1.94 -2.13
N SER A 90 1.48 0.79 -2.80
CA SER A 90 1.77 -0.56 -2.27
C SER A 90 0.90 -0.98 -1.08
N HIS A 91 -0.40 -0.75 -1.19
CA HIS A 91 -1.38 -1.16 -0.19
C HIS A 91 -2.29 -2.23 -0.79
N VAL A 92 -2.53 -3.29 -0.02
CA VAL A 92 -3.58 -4.27 -0.32
C VAL A 92 -4.76 -3.98 0.60
N PHE A 93 -5.95 -3.91 0.03
CA PHE A 93 -7.19 -3.58 0.72
C PHE A 93 -8.16 -4.74 0.62
N ASN A 94 -8.99 -4.89 1.66
CA ASN A 94 -10.22 -5.66 1.58
C ASN A 94 -11.32 -4.75 1.01
N LYS A 95 -11.68 -4.97 -0.26
CA LYS A 95 -12.65 -4.18 -1.01
C LYS A 95 -13.99 -4.10 -0.29
N SER A 96 -14.49 -5.22 0.26
CA SER A 96 -15.77 -5.26 0.95
C SER A 96 -15.81 -4.32 2.15
N LEU A 97 -14.74 -4.30 2.96
CA LEU A 97 -14.62 -3.40 4.11
C LEU A 97 -14.47 -1.92 3.70
N ILE A 98 -13.81 -1.66 2.58
CA ILE A 98 -13.67 -0.29 2.06
C ILE A 98 -14.99 0.20 1.43
N ASP A 99 -15.75 -0.67 0.76
CA ASP A 99 -17.05 -0.35 0.19
C ASP A 99 -18.09 0.00 1.28
N GLU A 100 -17.99 -0.59 2.48
CA GLU A 100 -18.82 -0.24 3.64
C GLU A 100 -18.64 1.20 4.12
N VAL A 101 -17.45 1.78 3.92
CA VAL A 101 -17.13 3.15 4.36
C VAL A 101 -17.18 4.18 3.22
N GLY A 102 -17.69 3.80 2.04
CA GLY A 102 -17.88 4.70 0.89
C GLY A 102 -17.02 4.38 -0.33
N GLY A 103 -16.16 3.36 -0.26
CA GLY A 103 -15.29 2.95 -1.35
C GLY A 103 -14.04 3.83 -1.50
N LEU A 104 -13.25 3.60 -2.55
CA LEU A 104 -11.98 4.32 -2.77
C LEU A 104 -12.15 5.80 -3.17
N ALA A 105 -13.35 6.20 -3.63
CA ALA A 105 -13.60 7.51 -4.24
C ALA A 105 -14.26 8.54 -3.31
N TYR A 106 -14.58 8.16 -2.07
CA TYR A 106 -15.24 8.99 -1.07
C TYR A 106 -14.36 9.20 0.16
#